data_AF-A0A4Q3V042-F1
#
_entry.id   AF-A0A4Q3V042-F1
#
_cell.length_a   1.000
_cell.length_b   1.000
_cell.length_c   1.000
_cell.angle_alpha   90.00
_cell.angle_beta   90.00
_cell.angle_gamma   90.00
#
_symmetry.space_group_name_H-M   'P 1'
#
loop_
_entity.id
_entity.type
_entity.pdbx_description
1 polymer ?
#
loop_
_entity_poly.entity_id
_entity_poly.type
_entity_poly.pdbx_seq_one_letter_code
_entity_poly.pdbx_strand_id
1 'polypeptide(L)' 'DETDGIEVCALPLGPRYPRGILVAMDSGPKRFAIFDWGEILDLTPLR' A
#
# COMPACT_ATOMS: atom_id res chain seq x y z
N ASP A 1 8.61 12.35 -7.75
CA ASP A 1 9.23 11.74 -6.58
C ASP A 1 9.75 10.36 -6.91
N GLU A 2 10.93 10.05 -6.40
CA GLU A 2 11.52 8.71 -6.48
C GLU A 2 10.99 7.87 -5.31
N THR A 3 10.80 6.58 -5.54
CA THR A 3 10.53 5.60 -4.48
C THR A 3 11.78 4.76 -4.31
N ASP A 4 12.27 4.67 -3.08
CA ASP A 4 13.38 3.79 -2.73
C ASP A 4 12.85 2.42 -2.30
N GLY A 5 12.05 2.38 -1.22
CA GLY A 5 11.47 1.15 -0.68
C GLY A 5 9.95 1.03 -0.84
N ILE A 6 9.49 -0.21 -1.04
CA ILE A 6 8.08 -0.61 -0.99
C ILE A 6 7.92 -1.86 -0.12
N GLU A 7 6.78 -1.99 0.57
CA GLU A 7 6.43 -3.18 1.36
C GLU A 7 4.91 -3.39 1.35
N VAL A 8 4.48 -4.66 1.39
CA VAL A 8 3.07 -5.04 1.40
C VAL A 8 2.76 -5.91 2.61
N CYS A 9 1.72 -5.54 3.35
CA CYS A 9 1.10 -6.40 4.34
C CYS A 9 -0.29 -6.79 3.86
N ALA A 10 -0.47 -8.04 3.42
CA ALA A 10 -1.74 -8.58 2.95
C ALA A 10 -2.54 -9.28 4.06
N LEU A 11 -2.55 -8.69 5.26
CA LEU A 11 -3.32 -9.15 6.41
C LEU A 11 -4.24 -8.01 6.91
N PRO A 12 -5.41 -8.32 7.50
CA PRO A 12 -6.30 -7.30 8.04
C PRO A 12 -5.61 -6.46 9.13
N LEU A 13 -5.65 -5.14 8.99
CA LEU A 13 -5.10 -4.17 9.96
C LEU A 13 -6.21 -3.33 10.61
N GLY A 14 -7.37 -3.97 10.84
CA GLY A 14 -8.56 -3.36 11.43
C GLY A 14 -9.55 -2.81 10.41
N PRO A 15 -10.63 -2.14 10.86
CA PRO A 15 -11.76 -1.79 10.00
C PRO A 15 -11.42 -0.85 8.84
N ARG A 16 -10.37 -0.02 8.99
CA ARG A 16 -9.94 0.92 7.96
C ARG A 16 -9.16 0.23 6.83
N TYR A 17 -8.46 -0.85 7.12
CA TYR A 17 -7.62 -1.58 6.16
C TYR A 17 -7.91 -3.08 6.28
N PRO A 18 -9.13 -3.52 5.90
CA PRO A 18 -9.58 -4.89 6.13
C PRO A 18 -8.82 -5.91 5.29
N ARG A 19 -8.18 -5.48 4.20
CA ARG A 19 -7.37 -6.32 3.30
C ARG A 19 -5.87 -6.00 3.38
N GLY A 20 -5.45 -5.14 4.32
CA GLY A 20 -4.06 -4.74 4.52
C GLY A 20 -3.66 -3.48 3.76
N ILE A 21 -2.36 -3.24 3.66
CA ILE A 21 -1.79 -2.00 3.09
C ILE A 21 -0.58 -2.26 2.21
N LEU A 22 -0.34 -1.34 1.29
CA LEU A 22 0.95 -1.12 0.65
C LEU A 22 1.56 0.17 1.22
N VAL A 23 2.83 0.11 1.58
CA VAL A 23 3.61 1.28 2.00
C VAL A 23 4.68 1.55 0.95
N ALA A 24 4.76 2.79 0.48
CA ALA A 24 5.81 3.23 -0.44
C ALA A 24 6.51 4.47 0.10
N MET A 25 7.83 4.52 -0.03
CA MET A 25 8.60 5.70 0.30
C MET A 25 8.41 6.77 -0.79
N ASP A 26 8.09 7.97 -0.36
CA ASP A 26 8.12 9.20 -1.14
C ASP A 26 9.43 9.93 -0.80
N SER A 27 10.49 9.65 -1.58
CA SER A 27 11.88 9.97 -1.20
C SER A 27 12.19 11.47 -1.20
N GLY A 28 11.50 12.26 -2.04
CA GLY A 28 11.68 13.71 -2.09
C GLY A 28 11.36 14.39 -0.76
N PRO A 29 10.11 14.31 -0.27
CA PRO A 29 9.69 14.83 1.02
C PRO A 29 10.05 13.90 2.20
N LYS A 30 10.64 12.72 1.96
CA LYS A 30 11.03 11.73 2.98
C LYS A 30 9.87 11.31 3.89
N ARG A 31 8.77 10.88 3.28
CA ARG A 31 7.60 10.35 4.00
C ARG A 31 7.21 8.99 3.44
N PHE A 32 6.28 8.33 4.12
CA PHE A 32 5.69 7.08 3.66
C PHE A 32 4.24 7.31 3.25
N ALA A 33 3.91 6.96 2.02
CA ALA A 33 2.54 6.90 1.55
C ALA A 33 1.97 5.52 1.90
N ILE A 34 0.75 5.50 2.42
CA ILE A 34 0.01 4.29 2.77
C ILE A 34 -1.19 4.19 1.83
N PHE A 35 -1.30 3.05 1.16
CA PHE A 35 -2.38 2.74 0.23
C PHE A 35 -3.17 1.53 0.74
N ASP A 36 -4.50 1.52 0.54
CA ASP A 36 -5.33 0.37 0.84
C ASP A 36 -5.02 -0.73 -0.18
N TRP A 37 -4.55 -1.88 0.32
CA TRP A 37 -4.23 -3.02 -0.53
C TRP A 37 -5.47 -3.56 -1.26
N GLY A 38 -6.64 -3.44 -0.63
CA GLY A 38 -7.89 -3.84 -1.21
C GLY A 38 -8.24 -3.10 -2.50
N GLU A 39 -8.05 -1.78 -2.51
CA GLU A 39 -8.29 -0.97 -3.71
C GLU A 39 -7.35 -1.39 -4.85
N ILE A 40 -6.08 -1.68 -4.53
CA ILE A 40 -5.10 -2.16 -5.51
C ILE A 40 -5.51 -3.52 -6.10
N LEU A 41 -5.98 -4.45 -5.26
CA LEU A 41 -6.48 -5.75 -5.72
C LEU A 41 -7.70 -5.58 -6.63
N ASP A 42 -8.61 -4.66 -6.33
CA ASP A 42 -9.80 -4.46 -7.15
C ASP A 42 -9.47 -3.85 -8.52
N LEU A 43 -8.39 -3.07 -8.62
CA LEU A 43 -7.87 -2.54 -9.88
C LEU A 43 -7.18 -3.62 -10.73
N THR A 44 -6.78 -4.74 -10.13
CA THR A 44 -6.03 -5.79 -10.79
C THR A 44 -6.87 -7.05 -10.82
N PRO A 45 -7.57 -7.38 -11.94
CA PRO A 45 -8.27 -8.65 -12.04
C PRO A 45 -7.23 -9.77 -12.06
N LEU A 46 -6.90 -10.28 -10.88
CA LEU A 46 -6.10 -11.48 -10.71
C LEU A 46 -6.96 -12.64 -11.23
N ARG A 47 -6.58 -13.14 -12.41
CA ARG A 47 -7.11 -14.37 -12.99
C ARG A 47 -6.55 -15.58 -12.26
#